data_AF-S2KA39-F1
#
_entry.id   AF-S2KA39-F1
#
_cell.length_a   1.000
_cell.length_b   1.000
_cell.length_c   1.000
_cell.angle_alpha   90.00
_cell.angle_beta   90.00
_cell.angle_gamma   90.00
#
_symmetry.space_group_name_H-M   'P 1'
#
loop_
_entity.id
_entity.type
_entity.pdbx_description
1 polymer ?
#
loop_
_entity_poly.entity_id
_entity_poly.type
_entity_poly.pdbx_seq_one_letter_code
_entity_poly.pdbx_strand_id
1 'polypeptide(L)'
;MFKVTYGLSKESHPNYHLYQDLLSDGWLFGRKVDNSDAQYGQFRDNIPKLLPLVLLHLALNKANRTYHWIQSNLHFSLLTSLLTVFLFHGSSTFKILFIITTSFNIGRYCKGSKWNPILTWVFNLLVLFVNEYYDGYRFSRMFGQGFQWLDDWEGFQARWHILFNFAMLRLVSFNMDYYWACNSEEKGLKGHPAHEAPHTDKERINNPLLESDYNYTNFLAYVLYTPLLLCGPIITFNDFVSQFRFPSKNLSKSYVITYAFRLVNVILVMEFTLHYLYVVAISKAKAWDGASPLELSMVGYFNLVIIWMKLLIPWRFFRLWSLADGIWVEENMVRCMSNNFSAQRFWKSWHRSFNRWTIRYIYIPLGGSKYFAFSMWVVFTFVALWHDIELKLLAWGWLICLFLLPEIIATRLFSEKKYGDKPYYRFVCGLGAVANILMMMIANLVGFAVGVDGVKEMLTKIFGTANGLSFLISVTICLFIAVQIMFEIRESEKRRGDPKWKM
;
A
#
# COMPACT_ATOMS: atom_id res chain seq x y z
N MET A 1 -0.56 27.70 6.50
CA MET A 1 -0.04 26.32 6.74
C MET A 1 1.48 26.29 6.58
N PHE A 2 2.04 26.30 5.35
CA PHE A 2 3.48 26.17 5.12
C PHE A 2 4.36 27.17 5.91
N LYS A 3 4.05 28.47 5.89
CA LYS A 3 4.82 29.51 6.61
C LYS A 3 4.93 29.23 8.11
N VAL A 4 3.86 28.71 8.73
CA VAL A 4 3.82 28.40 10.17
C VAL A 4 4.79 27.24 10.45
N THR A 5 4.65 26.14 9.72
CA THR A 5 5.52 24.96 9.86
C THR A 5 6.99 25.28 9.56
N TYR A 6 7.24 26.07 8.52
CA TYR A 6 8.58 26.55 8.20
C TYR A 6 9.19 27.38 9.33
N GLY A 7 8.38 28.21 10.01
CA GLY A 7 8.81 28.97 11.18
C GLY A 7 9.36 28.09 12.30
N LEU A 8 8.69 26.97 12.58
CA LEU A 8 9.15 25.96 13.56
C LEU A 8 10.44 25.25 13.12
N SER A 9 10.73 25.24 11.82
CA SER A 9 11.86 24.54 11.19
C SER A 9 13.09 25.44 10.97
N LYS A 10 13.11 26.65 11.54
CA LYS A 10 14.24 27.58 11.44
C LYS A 10 15.27 27.32 12.53
N GLU A 11 16.55 27.49 12.19
CA GLU A 11 17.67 27.46 13.14
C GLU A 11 17.52 28.48 14.27
N SER A 12 16.90 29.62 13.98
CA SER A 12 16.60 30.67 14.95
C SER A 12 15.44 30.34 15.92
N HIS A 13 14.74 29.22 15.72
CA HIS A 13 13.60 28.86 16.56
C HIS A 13 14.10 28.34 17.92
N PRO A 14 13.50 28.75 19.06
CA PRO A 14 13.97 28.35 20.38
C PRO A 14 14.14 26.84 20.55
N ASN A 15 13.22 26.06 19.98
CA ASN A 15 13.22 24.59 20.08
C ASN A 15 14.14 23.89 19.06
N TYR A 16 14.86 24.61 18.19
CA TYR A 16 15.69 23.99 17.14
C TYR A 16 16.76 23.04 17.71
N HIS A 17 17.39 23.45 18.81
CA HIS A 17 18.42 22.66 19.49
C HIS A 17 17.93 21.28 19.97
N LEU A 18 16.62 21.08 20.15
CA LEU A 18 16.04 19.83 20.62
C LEU A 18 15.99 18.74 19.53
N TYR A 19 16.00 19.12 18.25
CA TYR A 19 15.83 18.18 17.14
C TYR A 19 16.91 18.27 16.07
N GLN A 20 17.83 19.24 16.15
CA GLN A 20 18.88 19.45 15.15
C GLN A 20 19.78 18.24 14.93
N ASP A 21 19.95 17.38 15.94
CA ASP A 21 20.78 16.17 15.89
C ASP A 21 20.12 15.04 15.07
N LEU A 22 18.81 15.15 14.81
CA LEU A 22 18.07 14.23 13.95
C LEU A 22 18.14 14.64 12.47
N LEU A 23 18.68 15.83 12.18
CA LEU A 23 18.78 16.36 10.82
C LEU A 23 20.11 15.94 10.20
N SER A 24 20.06 15.58 8.92
CA SER A 24 21.26 15.25 8.14
C SER A 24 21.64 16.41 7.23
N ASP A 25 22.86 16.37 6.69
CA ASP A 25 23.29 17.31 5.67
C ASP A 25 22.40 17.16 4.42
N GLY A 26 21.81 18.28 4.01
CA GLY A 26 20.96 18.35 2.84
C GLY A 26 21.73 18.88 1.63
N TRP A 27 21.13 18.70 0.45
CA TRP A 27 21.74 19.11 -0.82
C TRP A 27 21.08 20.37 -1.40
N LEU A 28 19.95 20.79 -0.83
CA LEU A 28 19.13 21.87 -1.37
C LEU A 28 19.41 23.20 -0.65
N PHE A 29 19.99 24.16 -1.37
CA PHE A 29 20.24 25.55 -0.93
C PHE A 29 20.96 25.68 0.42
N GLY A 30 21.87 24.76 0.75
CA GLY A 30 22.62 24.76 2.01
C GLY A 30 21.78 24.46 3.25
N ARG A 31 20.54 23.99 3.10
CA ARG A 31 19.67 23.59 4.21
C ARG A 31 19.91 22.14 4.60
N LYS A 32 19.77 21.83 5.89
CA LYS A 32 19.66 20.44 6.36
C LYS A 32 18.39 19.76 5.83
N VAL A 33 18.39 18.43 5.87
CA VAL A 33 17.24 17.59 5.48
C VAL A 33 16.74 16.76 6.67
N ASP A 34 15.43 16.71 6.85
CA ASP A 34 14.79 15.81 7.81
C ASP A 34 14.68 14.39 7.22
N ASN A 35 15.79 13.63 7.27
CA ASN A 35 15.82 12.22 6.89
C ASN A 35 15.51 11.29 8.08
N SER A 36 14.80 11.79 9.11
CA SER A 36 14.64 11.07 10.36
C SER A 36 13.60 9.94 10.32
N ASP A 37 12.69 9.90 9.33
CA ASP A 37 11.79 8.74 9.13
C ASP A 37 12.59 7.54 8.62
N ALA A 38 12.74 6.50 9.44
CA ALA A 38 13.60 5.35 9.14
C ALA A 38 13.15 4.59 7.88
N GLN A 39 11.84 4.49 7.64
CA GLN A 39 11.30 3.75 6.50
C GLN A 39 11.58 4.50 5.19
N TYR A 40 11.30 5.80 5.15
CA TYR A 40 11.58 6.62 3.97
C TYR A 40 13.07 6.82 3.75
N GLY A 41 13.82 7.11 4.82
CA GLY A 41 15.27 7.31 4.75
C GLY A 41 15.98 6.07 4.19
N GLN A 42 15.63 4.87 4.68
CA GLN A 42 16.18 3.64 4.13
C GLN A 42 15.88 3.46 2.63
N PHE A 43 14.66 3.80 2.17
CA PHE A 43 14.35 3.75 0.74
C PHE A 43 15.14 4.80 -0.05
N ARG A 44 15.09 6.05 0.38
CA ARG A 44 15.74 7.22 -0.22
C ARG A 44 17.24 6.98 -0.42
N ASP A 45 17.93 6.53 0.62
CA ASP A 45 19.37 6.34 0.61
C ASP A 45 19.81 5.14 -0.25
N ASN A 46 18.89 4.20 -0.53
CA ASN A 46 19.15 3.06 -1.39
C ASN A 46 18.66 3.24 -2.85
N ILE A 47 17.98 4.35 -3.21
CA ILE A 47 17.60 4.64 -4.60
C ILE A 47 18.80 4.54 -5.56
N PRO A 48 19.99 5.11 -5.26
CA PRO A 48 21.15 5.00 -6.16
C PRO A 48 21.63 3.57 -6.40
N LYS A 49 21.39 2.64 -5.46
CA LYS A 49 21.72 1.21 -5.60
C LYS A 49 20.63 0.45 -6.36
N LEU A 50 19.36 0.81 -6.17
CA LEU A 50 18.23 0.20 -6.86
C LEU A 50 18.17 0.57 -8.33
N LEU A 51 18.50 1.82 -8.70
CA LEU A 51 18.41 2.28 -10.09
C LEU A 51 19.23 1.44 -11.10
N PRO A 52 20.51 1.12 -10.87
CA PRO A 52 21.28 0.24 -11.75
C PRO A 52 20.65 -1.14 -11.92
N LEU A 53 20.13 -1.73 -10.83
CA LEU A 53 19.45 -3.02 -10.87
C LEU A 53 18.20 -2.96 -11.76
N VAL A 54 17.37 -1.91 -11.60
CA VAL A 54 16.18 -1.69 -12.41
C VAL A 54 16.55 -1.56 -13.88
N LEU A 55 17.56 -0.73 -14.20
CA LEU A 55 18.00 -0.50 -15.57
C LEU A 55 18.58 -1.77 -16.20
N LEU A 56 19.38 -2.54 -15.46
CA LEU A 56 19.92 -3.81 -15.92
C LEU A 56 18.80 -4.82 -16.19
N HIS A 57 17.84 -4.97 -15.26
CA HIS A 57 16.70 -5.86 -15.42
C HIS A 57 15.88 -5.50 -16.68
N LEU A 58 15.55 -4.21 -16.85
CA LEU A 58 14.81 -3.73 -18.02
C LEU A 58 15.59 -3.91 -19.32
N ALA A 59 16.90 -3.68 -19.31
CA ALA A 59 17.77 -3.89 -20.47
C ALA A 59 17.81 -5.37 -20.88
N LEU A 60 17.96 -6.29 -19.93
CA LEU A 60 17.96 -7.73 -20.16
C LEU A 60 16.62 -8.21 -20.72
N ASN A 61 15.49 -7.81 -20.13
CA ASN A 61 14.17 -8.20 -20.63
C ASN A 61 13.88 -7.62 -22.02
N LYS A 62 14.30 -6.37 -22.27
CA LYS A 62 14.17 -5.76 -23.60
C LYS A 62 15.04 -6.49 -24.63
N ALA A 63 16.28 -6.87 -24.27
CA ALA A 63 17.15 -7.65 -25.14
C ALA A 63 16.54 -9.02 -25.45
N ASN A 64 16.02 -9.75 -24.46
CA ASN A 64 15.35 -11.03 -24.72
C ASN A 64 14.12 -10.87 -25.62
N ARG A 65 13.32 -9.82 -25.45
CA ARG A 65 12.17 -9.53 -26.34
C ARG A 65 12.56 -9.19 -27.77
N THR A 66 13.79 -8.71 -27.99
CA THR A 66 14.27 -8.29 -29.30
C THR A 66 14.99 -9.43 -30.01
N TYR A 67 15.85 -10.16 -29.29
CA TYR A 67 16.72 -11.19 -29.85
C TYR A 67 16.21 -12.61 -29.59
N HIS A 68 15.15 -12.79 -28.79
CA HIS A 68 14.54 -14.08 -28.48
C HIS A 68 15.52 -15.14 -27.99
N TRP A 69 16.50 -14.76 -27.15
CA TRP A 69 17.45 -15.70 -26.52
C TRP A 69 16.72 -16.86 -25.82
N ILE A 70 15.59 -16.55 -25.19
CA ILE A 70 14.61 -17.51 -24.68
C ILE A 70 13.26 -17.17 -25.29
N GLN A 71 12.64 -18.14 -25.97
CA GLN A 71 11.36 -17.98 -26.68
C GLN A 71 10.23 -17.50 -25.74
N SER A 72 10.17 -18.04 -24.53
CA SER A 72 9.18 -17.64 -23.52
C SER A 72 9.70 -16.46 -22.69
N ASN A 73 9.11 -15.29 -22.90
CA ASN A 73 9.40 -14.09 -22.09
C ASN A 73 9.11 -14.31 -20.59
N LEU A 74 8.12 -15.16 -20.26
CA LEU A 74 7.82 -15.51 -18.88
C LEU A 74 8.95 -16.34 -18.26
N HIS A 75 9.51 -17.31 -18.99
CA HIS A 75 10.65 -18.10 -18.51
C HIS A 75 11.89 -17.23 -18.31
N PHE A 76 12.15 -16.29 -19.23
CA PHE A 76 13.24 -15.33 -19.07
C PHE A 76 13.04 -14.42 -17.83
N SER A 77 11.82 -13.93 -17.62
CA SER A 77 11.46 -13.16 -16.43
C SER A 77 11.65 -13.96 -15.13
N LEU A 78 11.32 -15.25 -15.15
CA LEU A 78 11.57 -16.15 -14.01
C LEU A 78 13.07 -16.30 -13.73
N LEU A 79 13.90 -16.52 -14.75
CA LEU A 79 15.36 -16.67 -14.56
C LEU A 79 15.98 -15.41 -13.95
N THR A 80 15.65 -14.23 -14.49
CA THR A 80 16.12 -12.96 -13.94
C THR A 80 15.61 -12.72 -12.51
N SER A 81 14.40 -13.20 -12.21
CA SER A 81 13.83 -13.10 -10.86
C SER A 81 14.48 -14.04 -9.86
N LEU A 82 14.76 -15.30 -10.23
CA LEU A 82 15.51 -16.23 -9.40
C LEU A 82 16.91 -15.70 -9.09
N LEU A 83 17.60 -15.15 -10.08
CA LEU A 83 18.90 -14.50 -9.88
C LEU A 83 18.79 -13.33 -8.90
N THR A 84 17.77 -12.46 -9.05
CA THR A 84 17.60 -11.30 -8.17
C THR A 84 17.29 -11.72 -6.74
N VAL A 85 16.39 -12.70 -6.55
CA VAL A 85 16.04 -13.26 -5.23
C VAL A 85 17.29 -13.85 -4.56
N PHE A 86 18.12 -14.57 -5.32
CA PHE A 86 19.36 -15.15 -4.83
C PHE A 86 20.39 -14.10 -4.43
N LEU A 87 20.56 -13.05 -5.24
CA LEU A 87 21.46 -11.93 -4.89
C LEU A 87 20.97 -11.16 -3.65
N PHE A 88 19.65 -11.02 -3.51
CA PHE A 88 19.06 -10.27 -2.39
C PHE A 88 19.07 -11.05 -1.09
N HIS A 89 18.82 -12.36 -1.13
CA HIS A 89 18.57 -13.15 0.08
C HIS A 89 19.56 -14.30 0.29
N GLY A 90 20.53 -14.48 -0.60
CA GLY A 90 21.58 -15.49 -0.50
C GLY A 90 21.02 -16.90 -0.24
N SER A 91 21.53 -17.56 0.79
CA SER A 91 21.09 -18.89 1.21
C SER A 91 19.60 -18.95 1.62
N SER A 92 19.02 -17.84 2.08
CA SER A 92 17.62 -17.80 2.48
C SER A 92 16.66 -17.97 1.28
N THR A 93 17.15 -17.86 0.04
CA THR A 93 16.39 -18.25 -1.16
C THR A 93 15.88 -19.69 -1.08
N PHE A 94 16.64 -20.63 -0.49
CA PHE A 94 16.17 -22.00 -0.34
C PHE A 94 14.95 -22.11 0.59
N LYS A 95 14.94 -21.34 1.69
CA LYS A 95 13.79 -21.26 2.63
C LYS A 95 12.56 -20.69 1.92
N ILE A 96 12.75 -19.61 1.17
CA ILE A 96 11.70 -18.95 0.37
C ILE A 96 11.09 -19.94 -0.63
N LEU A 97 11.93 -20.61 -1.42
CA LEU A 97 11.48 -21.58 -2.42
C LEU A 97 10.77 -22.78 -1.78
N PHE A 98 11.20 -23.24 -0.61
CA PHE A 98 10.52 -24.30 0.12
C PHE A 98 9.10 -23.91 0.54
N ILE A 99 8.93 -22.70 1.10
CA ILE A 99 7.60 -22.18 1.49
C ILE A 99 6.69 -22.05 0.26
N ILE A 100 7.22 -21.46 -0.82
CA ILE A 100 6.49 -21.27 -2.07
C ILE A 100 6.04 -22.62 -2.64
N THR A 101 6.94 -23.61 -2.68
CA THR A 101 6.65 -24.96 -3.20
C THR A 101 5.62 -25.69 -2.37
N THR A 102 5.72 -25.60 -1.04
CA THR A 102 4.72 -26.17 -0.13
C THR A 102 3.34 -25.57 -0.41
N SER A 103 3.24 -24.24 -0.58
CA SER A 103 1.98 -23.59 -0.91
C SER A 103 1.39 -24.01 -2.26
N PHE A 104 2.23 -24.13 -3.29
CA PHE A 104 1.84 -24.66 -4.61
C PHE A 104 1.24 -26.06 -4.49
N ASN A 105 1.91 -26.94 -3.76
CA ASN A 105 1.49 -28.32 -3.56
C ASN A 105 0.14 -28.39 -2.86
N ILE A 106 -0.10 -27.56 -1.83
CA ILE A 106 -1.41 -27.45 -1.17
C ILE A 106 -2.52 -27.18 -2.21
N GLY A 107 -2.34 -26.16 -3.05
CA GLY A 107 -3.32 -25.81 -4.08
C GLY A 107 -3.50 -26.91 -5.12
N ARG A 108 -2.41 -27.48 -5.62
CA ARG A 108 -2.46 -28.50 -6.68
C ARG A 108 -3.03 -29.83 -6.23
N TYR A 109 -2.74 -30.28 -5.01
CA TYR A 109 -3.29 -31.53 -4.48
C TYR A 109 -4.75 -31.38 -4.07
N CYS A 110 -5.15 -30.21 -3.51
CA CYS A 110 -6.52 -30.01 -3.06
C CYS A 110 -7.50 -29.61 -4.18
N LYS A 111 -7.03 -29.03 -5.30
CA LYS A 111 -7.84 -28.66 -6.48
C LYS A 111 -9.12 -27.89 -6.10
N GLY A 112 -10.29 -28.29 -6.61
CA GLY A 112 -11.61 -27.72 -6.32
C GLY A 112 -12.18 -28.07 -4.94
N SER A 113 -11.49 -28.86 -4.11
CA SER A 113 -11.96 -29.23 -2.77
C SER A 113 -12.02 -28.05 -1.81
N LYS A 114 -12.97 -28.09 -0.87
CA LYS A 114 -13.10 -27.11 0.22
C LYS A 114 -11.85 -27.02 1.10
N TRP A 115 -11.01 -28.07 1.11
CA TRP A 115 -9.74 -28.07 1.82
C TRP A 115 -8.70 -27.12 1.21
N ASN A 116 -8.81 -26.78 -0.09
CA ASN A 116 -7.84 -25.89 -0.73
C ASN A 116 -7.81 -24.50 -0.07
N PRO A 117 -8.94 -23.75 0.01
CA PRO A 117 -8.97 -22.48 0.74
C PRO A 117 -8.52 -22.62 2.20
N ILE A 118 -9.00 -23.64 2.92
CA ILE A 118 -8.71 -23.82 4.35
C ILE A 118 -7.21 -23.99 4.59
N LEU A 119 -6.59 -24.97 3.93
CA LEU A 119 -5.16 -25.26 4.10
C LEU A 119 -4.28 -24.12 3.57
N THR A 120 -4.69 -23.46 2.48
CA THR A 120 -3.99 -22.29 1.96
C THR A 120 -3.93 -21.17 2.99
N TRP A 121 -5.07 -20.79 3.57
CA TRP A 121 -5.12 -19.72 4.55
C TRP A 121 -4.39 -20.09 5.85
N VAL A 122 -4.61 -21.30 6.36
CA VAL A 122 -3.93 -21.78 7.58
C VAL A 122 -2.42 -21.80 7.39
N PHE A 123 -1.92 -22.34 6.28
CA PHE A 123 -0.49 -22.38 5.97
C PHE A 123 0.10 -20.97 5.88
N ASN A 124 -0.52 -20.08 5.11
CA ASN A 124 0.01 -18.73 4.89
C ASN A 124 0.00 -17.88 6.17
N LEU A 125 -1.04 -17.98 6.99
CA LEU A 125 -1.08 -17.32 8.30
C LEU A 125 -0.02 -17.89 9.23
N LEU A 126 0.12 -19.22 9.31
CA LEU A 126 1.16 -19.85 10.12
C LEU A 126 2.56 -19.41 9.69
N VAL A 127 2.83 -19.35 8.38
CA VAL A 127 4.11 -18.85 7.87
C VAL A 127 4.36 -17.40 8.28
N LEU A 128 3.36 -16.50 8.27
CA LEU A 128 3.54 -15.13 8.77
C LEU A 128 3.97 -15.12 10.23
N PHE A 129 3.27 -15.85 11.10
CA PHE A 129 3.59 -15.92 12.54
C PHE A 129 4.97 -16.52 12.79
N VAL A 130 5.30 -17.60 12.09
CA VAL A 130 6.56 -18.31 12.27
C VAL A 130 7.73 -17.47 11.73
N ASN A 131 7.55 -16.80 10.59
CA ASN A 131 8.56 -15.90 10.02
C ASN A 131 8.93 -14.78 10.99
N GLU A 132 7.92 -14.17 11.62
CA GLU A 132 8.10 -13.11 12.63
C GLU A 132 8.74 -13.66 13.90
N TYR A 133 8.23 -14.76 14.44
CA TYR A 133 8.72 -15.35 15.69
C TYR A 133 10.19 -15.81 15.62
N TYR A 134 10.63 -16.30 14.46
CA TYR A 134 11.98 -16.81 14.26
C TYR A 134 12.92 -15.87 13.49
N ASP A 135 12.50 -14.63 13.19
CA ASP A 135 13.31 -13.63 12.47
C ASP A 135 13.90 -14.19 11.15
N GLY A 136 13.09 -14.91 10.38
CA GLY A 136 13.47 -15.48 9.08
C GLY A 136 14.30 -16.77 9.10
N TYR A 137 14.34 -17.47 10.25
CA TYR A 137 15.01 -18.75 10.49
C TYR A 137 16.53 -18.70 10.37
N ARG A 138 17.24 -19.40 11.26
CA ARG A 138 18.69 -19.62 11.15
C ARG A 138 18.97 -21.09 10.87
N PHE A 139 19.73 -21.40 9.82
CA PHE A 139 20.11 -22.75 9.44
C PHE A 139 20.87 -23.44 10.58
N SER A 140 21.76 -22.72 11.26
CA SER A 140 22.49 -23.19 12.44
C SER A 140 21.57 -23.67 13.58
N ARG A 141 20.42 -23.00 13.77
CA ARG A 141 19.41 -23.38 14.78
C ARG A 141 18.54 -24.55 14.32
N MET A 142 18.27 -24.64 13.02
CA MET A 142 17.41 -25.70 12.45
C MET A 142 18.13 -27.04 12.29
N PHE A 143 19.40 -27.01 11.87
CA PHE A 143 20.16 -28.18 11.44
C PHE A 143 21.50 -28.37 12.20
N GLY A 144 21.79 -27.51 13.17
CA GLY A 144 23.01 -27.55 13.99
C GLY A 144 24.15 -26.66 13.46
N GLN A 145 25.18 -26.47 14.29
CA GLN A 145 26.28 -25.51 14.02
C GLN A 145 27.03 -25.76 12.71
N GLY A 146 27.04 -27.00 12.19
CA GLY A 146 27.67 -27.34 10.90
C GLY A 146 27.07 -26.61 9.69
N PHE A 147 25.88 -26.00 9.83
CA PHE A 147 25.22 -25.22 8.78
C PHE A 147 25.33 -23.71 8.97
N GLN A 148 26.14 -23.22 9.92
CA GLN A 148 26.32 -21.78 10.17
C GLN A 148 26.84 -21.03 8.95
N TRP A 149 27.67 -21.66 8.12
CA TRP A 149 28.18 -21.05 6.89
C TRP A 149 27.08 -20.61 5.90
N LEU A 150 25.89 -21.23 5.95
CA LEU A 150 24.74 -20.77 5.17
C LEU A 150 24.15 -19.49 5.76
N ASP A 151 24.14 -19.35 7.07
CA ASP A 151 23.65 -18.13 7.73
C ASP A 151 24.56 -16.93 7.44
N ASP A 152 25.87 -17.15 7.19
CA ASP A 152 26.78 -16.07 6.81
C ASP A 152 26.54 -15.52 5.40
N TRP A 153 25.78 -16.25 4.56
CA TRP A 153 25.46 -15.85 3.19
C TRP A 153 24.06 -15.25 3.06
N GLU A 154 23.86 -14.05 3.59
CA GLU A 154 22.52 -13.42 3.70
C GLU A 154 22.08 -12.61 2.47
N GLY A 155 22.99 -12.32 1.54
CA GLY A 155 22.74 -11.47 0.37
C GLY A 155 22.69 -9.98 0.70
N PHE A 156 22.20 -9.15 -0.23
CA PHE A 156 22.11 -7.68 -0.04
C PHE A 156 21.05 -7.23 0.98
N GLN A 157 20.03 -8.07 1.24
CA GLN A 157 18.93 -7.80 2.16
C GLN A 157 18.56 -9.08 2.92
N ALA A 158 19.18 -9.26 4.08
CA ALA A 158 19.01 -10.42 4.94
C ALA A 158 17.56 -10.62 5.43
N ARG A 159 16.80 -9.52 5.60
CA ARG A 159 15.44 -9.54 6.18
C ARG A 159 14.37 -9.93 5.17
N TRP A 160 14.54 -11.09 4.54
CA TRP A 160 13.61 -11.61 3.54
C TRP A 160 12.19 -11.84 4.11
N HIS A 161 12.10 -12.20 5.40
CA HIS A 161 10.85 -12.56 6.07
C HIS A 161 9.85 -11.38 6.15
N ILE A 162 10.34 -10.14 6.29
CA ILE A 162 9.51 -8.92 6.28
C ILE A 162 8.89 -8.71 4.90
N LEU A 163 9.70 -8.88 3.85
CA LEU A 163 9.29 -8.67 2.46
C LEU A 163 8.39 -9.81 1.96
N PHE A 164 8.49 -10.98 2.58
CA PHE A 164 7.69 -12.15 2.24
C PHE A 164 6.19 -11.93 2.42
N ASN A 165 5.77 -10.94 3.22
CA ASN A 165 4.35 -10.59 3.38
C ASN A 165 3.69 -10.29 2.02
N PHE A 166 4.39 -9.67 1.07
CA PHE A 166 3.87 -9.46 -0.29
C PHE A 166 3.79 -10.77 -1.09
N ALA A 167 4.78 -11.66 -0.95
CA ALA A 167 4.78 -12.97 -1.60
C ALA A 167 3.63 -13.84 -1.10
N MET A 168 3.34 -13.82 0.21
CA MET A 168 2.21 -14.54 0.82
C MET A 168 0.88 -14.21 0.13
N LEU A 169 0.61 -12.94 -0.18
CA LEU A 169 -0.60 -12.54 -0.90
C LEU A 169 -0.70 -13.20 -2.28
N ARG A 170 0.43 -13.41 -2.96
CA ARG A 170 0.51 -14.11 -4.25
C ARG A 170 0.27 -15.61 -4.10
N LEU A 171 0.77 -16.22 -3.03
CA LEU A 171 0.52 -17.63 -2.73
C LEU A 171 -0.99 -17.89 -2.59
N VAL A 172 -1.67 -17.07 -1.79
CA VAL A 172 -3.12 -17.13 -1.63
C VAL A 172 -3.84 -16.84 -2.94
N SER A 173 -3.41 -15.82 -3.71
CA SER A 173 -4.02 -15.50 -5.01
C SER A 173 -4.01 -16.69 -5.97
N PHE A 174 -2.87 -17.37 -6.12
CA PHE A 174 -2.77 -18.53 -7.01
C PHE A 174 -3.69 -19.67 -6.58
N ASN A 175 -3.63 -20.08 -5.31
CA ASN A 175 -4.40 -21.22 -4.81
C ASN A 175 -5.91 -20.97 -4.90
N MET A 176 -6.35 -19.74 -4.59
CA MET A 176 -7.76 -19.36 -4.69
C MET A 176 -8.23 -19.22 -6.15
N ASP A 177 -7.41 -18.63 -7.03
CA ASP A 177 -7.73 -18.53 -8.46
C ASP A 177 -7.80 -19.94 -9.10
N TYR A 178 -6.92 -20.87 -8.72
CA TYR A 178 -6.97 -22.26 -9.16
C TYR A 178 -8.18 -23.02 -8.60
N TYR A 179 -8.49 -22.85 -7.31
CA TYR A 179 -9.70 -23.42 -6.69
C TYR A 179 -10.98 -23.00 -7.43
N TRP A 180 -11.10 -21.71 -7.79
CA TRP A 180 -12.24 -21.22 -8.55
C TRP A 180 -12.26 -21.74 -9.99
N ALA A 181 -11.11 -21.86 -10.65
CA ALA A 181 -11.01 -22.44 -11.99
C ALA A 181 -11.56 -23.88 -12.01
N CYS A 182 -11.12 -24.76 -11.10
CA CYS A 182 -11.62 -26.13 -11.00
C CYS A 182 -13.13 -26.19 -10.76
N ASN A 183 -13.64 -25.37 -9.84
CA ASN A 183 -15.07 -25.35 -9.51
C ASN A 183 -15.95 -24.75 -10.63
N SER A 184 -15.41 -23.88 -11.47
CA SER A 184 -16.11 -23.34 -12.65
C SER A 184 -16.24 -24.39 -13.75
N GLU A 185 -15.18 -25.18 -13.98
CA GLU A 185 -15.22 -26.32 -14.92
C GLU A 185 -16.20 -27.40 -14.46
N GLU A 186 -16.16 -27.79 -13.18
CA GLU A 186 -17.11 -28.77 -12.60
C GLU A 186 -18.57 -28.35 -12.75
N LYS A 187 -18.85 -27.04 -12.73
CA LYS A 187 -20.20 -26.48 -12.89
C LYS A 187 -20.62 -26.26 -14.34
N GLY A 188 -19.79 -26.64 -15.32
CA GLY A 188 -20.05 -26.42 -16.74
C GLY A 188 -20.19 -24.93 -17.12
N LEU A 189 -19.71 -24.02 -16.26
CA LEU A 189 -19.75 -22.59 -16.52
C LEU A 189 -18.64 -22.27 -17.52
N LYS A 190 -18.99 -22.23 -18.81
CA LYS A 190 -18.10 -21.76 -19.87
C LYS A 190 -17.77 -20.30 -19.61
N GLY A 191 -16.58 -20.04 -19.07
CA GLY A 191 -15.98 -18.71 -19.09
C GLY A 191 -15.70 -18.27 -20.54
N HIS A 192 -15.39 -16.99 -20.72
CA HIS A 192 -14.85 -16.45 -21.98
C HIS A 192 -13.79 -17.42 -22.54
N PRO A 193 -13.75 -17.70 -23.85
CA PRO A 193 -12.75 -18.61 -24.41
C PRO A 193 -11.36 -18.14 -23.99
N ALA A 194 -10.58 -19.01 -23.34
CA ALA A 194 -9.25 -18.66 -22.82
C ALA A 194 -8.23 -18.23 -23.91
N HIS A 195 -8.62 -18.33 -25.18
CA HIS A 195 -7.88 -17.89 -26.36
C HIS A 195 -8.23 -16.46 -26.83
N GLU A 196 -9.28 -15.85 -26.28
CA GLU A 196 -9.67 -14.49 -26.63
C GLU A 196 -9.05 -13.47 -25.67
N ALA A 197 -8.61 -12.34 -26.23
CA ALA A 197 -8.05 -11.26 -25.44
C ALA A 197 -9.16 -10.65 -24.56
N PRO A 198 -8.93 -10.51 -23.23
CA PRO A 198 -9.92 -9.91 -22.34
C PRO A 198 -10.24 -8.48 -22.77
N HIS A 199 -11.52 -8.11 -22.77
CA HIS A 199 -11.95 -6.76 -23.16
C HIS A 199 -11.75 -5.77 -22.02
N THR A 200 -11.80 -6.23 -20.77
CA THR A 200 -11.64 -5.39 -19.57
C THR A 200 -10.62 -5.95 -18.58
N ASP A 201 -10.02 -5.08 -17.77
CA ASP A 201 -9.16 -5.49 -16.63
C ASP A 201 -9.93 -6.41 -15.66
N LYS A 202 -11.25 -6.20 -15.53
CA LYS A 202 -12.11 -7.01 -14.67
C LYS A 202 -12.27 -8.44 -15.19
N GLU A 203 -12.45 -8.61 -16.50
CA GLU A 203 -12.47 -9.94 -17.14
C GLU A 203 -11.11 -10.64 -16.97
N ARG A 204 -10.01 -9.92 -17.21
CA ARG A 204 -8.66 -10.48 -17.07
C ARG A 204 -8.38 -11.04 -15.67
N ILE A 205 -8.94 -10.41 -14.63
CA ILE A 205 -8.80 -10.85 -13.24
C ILE A 205 -9.78 -12.01 -12.90
N ASN A 206 -11.01 -11.97 -13.40
CA ASN A 206 -12.06 -12.90 -12.98
C ASN A 206 -12.15 -14.18 -13.81
N ASN A 207 -11.79 -14.12 -15.09
CA ASN A 207 -11.88 -15.27 -15.97
C ASN A 207 -10.77 -16.26 -15.60
N PRO A 208 -11.10 -17.57 -15.49
CA PRO A 208 -10.09 -18.61 -15.36
C PRO A 208 -9.12 -18.62 -16.55
N LEU A 209 -7.87 -19.03 -16.29
CA LEU A 209 -6.90 -19.34 -17.33
C LEU A 209 -7.09 -20.77 -17.84
N LEU A 210 -6.28 -21.20 -18.82
CA LEU A 210 -6.24 -22.61 -19.22
C LEU A 210 -5.68 -23.45 -18.07
N GLU A 211 -6.14 -24.70 -17.91
CA GLU A 211 -5.61 -25.60 -16.87
C GLU A 211 -4.07 -25.72 -16.94
N SER A 212 -3.52 -25.74 -18.16
CA SER A 212 -2.08 -25.80 -18.41
C SER A 212 -1.29 -24.59 -17.89
N ASP A 213 -1.95 -23.46 -17.62
CA ASP A 213 -1.32 -22.27 -17.04
C ASP A 213 -1.11 -22.36 -15.55
N TYR A 214 -1.91 -23.17 -14.86
CA TYR A 214 -1.78 -23.42 -13.41
C TYR A 214 -0.65 -24.41 -13.12
N ASN A 215 0.53 -24.13 -13.68
CA ASN A 215 1.75 -24.91 -13.54
C ASN A 215 2.77 -24.21 -12.62
N TYR A 216 3.77 -24.98 -12.18
CA TYR A 216 4.77 -24.52 -11.21
C TYR A 216 5.65 -23.38 -11.73
N THR A 217 5.98 -23.39 -13.02
CA THR A 217 6.82 -22.37 -13.65
C THR A 217 6.13 -21.00 -13.66
N ASN A 218 4.86 -20.95 -14.09
CA ASN A 218 4.06 -19.72 -14.07
C ASN A 218 3.84 -19.23 -12.65
N PHE A 219 3.62 -20.15 -11.71
CA PHE A 219 3.47 -19.82 -10.30
C PHE A 219 4.75 -19.19 -9.72
N LEU A 220 5.92 -19.79 -9.95
CA LEU A 220 7.20 -19.22 -9.52
C LEU A 220 7.45 -17.85 -10.15
N ALA A 221 7.20 -17.71 -11.46
CA ALA A 221 7.39 -16.43 -12.17
C ALA A 221 6.52 -15.32 -11.57
N TYR A 222 5.28 -15.66 -11.21
CA TYR A 222 4.34 -14.74 -10.56
C TYR A 222 4.78 -14.36 -9.14
N VAL A 223 5.08 -15.35 -8.29
CA VAL A 223 5.43 -15.08 -6.89
C VAL A 223 6.72 -14.29 -6.80
N LEU A 224 7.73 -14.64 -7.60
CA LEU A 224 9.06 -14.04 -7.55
C LEU A 224 9.23 -12.81 -8.45
N TYR A 225 8.18 -12.36 -9.15
CA TYR A 225 8.28 -11.25 -10.10
C TYR A 225 8.96 -10.02 -9.49
N THR A 226 10.19 -9.78 -9.94
CA THR A 226 11.16 -8.84 -9.35
C THR A 226 10.62 -7.42 -9.19
N PRO A 227 9.99 -6.80 -10.21
CA PRO A 227 9.55 -5.42 -10.13
C PRO A 227 8.55 -5.12 -9.01
N LEU A 228 7.89 -6.15 -8.47
CA LEU A 228 6.90 -6.02 -7.41
C LEU A 228 7.22 -6.93 -6.22
N LEU A 229 8.44 -7.45 -6.14
CA LEU A 229 8.85 -8.41 -5.10
C LEU A 229 8.96 -7.75 -3.73
N LEU A 230 9.63 -6.59 -3.66
CA LEU A 230 9.91 -5.89 -2.41
C LEU A 230 8.69 -5.13 -1.89
N CYS A 231 8.12 -4.27 -2.74
CA CYS A 231 6.87 -3.59 -2.48
C CYS A 231 6.26 -3.10 -3.80
N GLY A 232 5.07 -2.51 -3.74
CA GLY A 232 4.37 -1.99 -4.91
C GLY A 232 2.94 -2.50 -5.01
N PRO A 233 2.29 -2.29 -6.16
CA PRO A 233 0.95 -2.80 -6.41
C PRO A 233 0.89 -4.33 -6.37
N ILE A 234 -0.20 -4.84 -5.80
CA ILE A 234 -0.54 -6.26 -5.75
C ILE A 234 -1.33 -6.62 -7.01
N ILE A 235 -0.82 -7.60 -7.76
CA ILE A 235 -1.43 -8.17 -8.95
C ILE A 235 -1.89 -9.60 -8.66
N THR A 236 -3.03 -10.03 -9.22
CA THR A 236 -3.54 -11.40 -9.06
C THR A 236 -2.86 -12.35 -10.06
N PHE A 237 -2.95 -13.67 -9.82
CA PHE A 237 -2.29 -14.65 -10.68
C PHE A 237 -2.85 -14.62 -12.11
N ASN A 238 -4.18 -14.66 -12.24
CA ASN A 238 -4.84 -14.61 -13.55
C ASN A 238 -4.47 -13.34 -14.35
N ASP A 239 -4.41 -12.19 -13.66
CA ASP A 239 -4.03 -10.91 -14.28
C ASP A 239 -2.59 -10.94 -14.78
N PHE A 240 -1.66 -11.41 -13.95
CA PHE A 240 -0.23 -11.48 -14.30
C PHE A 240 0.03 -12.38 -15.51
N VAL A 241 -0.42 -13.63 -15.49
CA VAL A 241 -0.13 -14.59 -16.57
C VAL A 241 -0.83 -14.17 -17.86
N SER A 242 -2.07 -13.66 -17.78
CA SER A 242 -2.80 -13.18 -18.96
C SER A 242 -2.03 -12.08 -19.70
N GLN A 243 -1.35 -11.18 -18.98
CA GLN A 243 -0.60 -10.08 -19.60
C GLN A 243 0.63 -10.51 -20.41
N PHE A 244 1.21 -11.69 -20.15
CA PHE A 244 2.27 -12.25 -21.01
C PHE A 244 1.74 -12.74 -22.36
N ARG A 245 0.45 -13.07 -22.47
CA ARG A 245 -0.22 -13.43 -23.73
C ARG A 245 -0.87 -12.23 -24.40
N PHE A 246 -1.57 -11.43 -23.61
CA PHE A 246 -2.35 -10.28 -24.04
C PHE A 246 -1.91 -9.05 -23.25
N PRO A 247 -0.85 -8.35 -23.70
CA PRO A 247 -0.39 -7.13 -23.05
C PRO A 247 -1.52 -6.11 -22.91
N SER A 248 -1.52 -5.37 -21.78
CA SER A 248 -2.56 -4.40 -21.50
C SER A 248 -2.56 -3.25 -22.52
N LYS A 249 -3.75 -2.95 -23.08
CA LYS A 249 -3.96 -1.81 -24.00
C LYS A 249 -3.71 -0.45 -23.33
N ASN A 250 -3.77 -0.39 -22.00
CA ASN A 250 -3.50 0.84 -21.25
C ASN A 250 -2.01 1.21 -21.25
N LEU A 251 -1.13 0.29 -21.62
CA LEU A 251 0.30 0.50 -21.60
C LEU A 251 0.80 1.09 -22.92
N SER A 252 1.34 2.31 -22.85
CA SER A 252 2.04 2.96 -23.97
C SER A 252 3.34 3.59 -23.51
N LYS A 253 4.32 3.73 -24.42
CA LYS A 253 5.61 4.38 -24.09
C LYS A 253 5.41 5.79 -23.55
N SER A 254 4.50 6.55 -24.15
CA SER A 254 4.16 7.91 -23.70
C SER A 254 3.58 7.90 -22.27
N TYR A 255 2.73 6.93 -21.95
CA TYR A 255 2.21 6.77 -20.59
C TYR A 255 3.34 6.48 -19.58
N VAL A 256 4.26 5.55 -19.90
CA VAL A 256 5.39 5.21 -19.03
C VAL A 256 6.29 6.42 -18.78
N ILE A 257 6.64 7.18 -19.83
CA ILE A 257 7.46 8.40 -19.72
C ILE A 257 6.74 9.46 -18.87
N THR A 258 5.45 9.69 -19.13
CA THR A 258 4.64 10.63 -18.33
C THR A 258 4.57 10.20 -16.87
N TYR A 259 4.47 8.89 -16.61
CA TYR A 259 4.45 8.34 -15.26
C TYR A 259 5.81 8.51 -14.56
N ALA A 260 6.92 8.29 -15.27
CA ALA A 260 8.26 8.55 -14.76
C ALA A 260 8.45 10.02 -14.38
N PHE A 261 8.00 10.95 -15.23
CA PHE A 261 8.03 12.38 -14.92
C PHE A 261 7.20 12.70 -13.67
N ARG A 262 6.01 12.11 -13.52
CA ARG A 262 5.18 12.28 -12.32
C ARG A 262 5.86 11.75 -11.05
N LEU A 263 6.61 10.65 -11.15
CA LEU A 263 7.39 10.12 -10.02
C LEU A 263 8.51 11.09 -9.62
N VAL A 264 9.31 11.55 -10.58
CA VAL A 264 10.39 12.51 -10.34
C VAL A 264 9.86 13.78 -9.67
N ASN A 265 8.76 14.35 -10.17
CA ASN A 265 8.16 15.53 -9.55
C ASN A 265 7.72 15.29 -8.10
N VAL A 266 7.13 14.14 -7.79
CA VAL A 266 6.73 13.84 -6.40
C VAL A 266 7.95 13.64 -5.50
N ILE A 267 9.03 13.03 -6.00
CA ILE A 267 10.30 12.93 -5.26
C ILE A 267 10.84 14.33 -4.97
N LEU A 268 10.86 15.23 -5.96
CA LEU A 268 11.31 16.61 -5.77
C LEU A 268 10.44 17.38 -4.76
N VAL A 269 9.11 17.17 -4.78
CA VAL A 269 8.20 17.75 -3.77
C VAL A 269 8.49 17.21 -2.37
N MET A 270 8.77 15.91 -2.25
CA MET A 270 9.16 15.31 -0.98
C MET A 270 10.51 15.87 -0.49
N GLU A 271 11.54 15.93 -1.35
CA GLU A 271 12.83 16.53 -1.01
C GLU A 271 12.66 17.99 -0.57
N PHE A 272 11.91 18.81 -1.31
CA PHE A 272 11.61 20.18 -0.91
C PHE A 272 10.90 20.23 0.44
N THR A 273 9.94 19.33 0.68
CA THR A 273 9.24 19.27 1.97
C THR A 273 10.19 18.93 3.11
N LEU A 274 11.07 17.94 2.95
CA LEU A 274 12.03 17.52 3.99
C LEU A 274 13.12 18.56 4.28
N HIS A 275 13.49 19.41 3.32
CA HIS A 275 14.47 20.47 3.54
C HIS A 275 13.89 21.71 4.22
N TYR A 276 12.56 21.91 4.16
CA TYR A 276 11.91 23.11 4.68
C TYR A 276 10.98 22.84 5.87
N LEU A 277 10.44 21.64 6.02
CA LEU A 277 9.49 21.28 7.06
C LEU A 277 10.03 20.09 7.87
N TYR A 278 10.74 20.36 8.96
CA TYR A 278 11.40 19.36 9.81
C TYR A 278 10.43 18.67 10.79
N VAL A 279 9.21 18.38 10.33
CA VAL A 279 8.10 17.96 11.20
C VAL A 279 8.26 16.55 11.76
N VAL A 280 9.03 15.68 11.11
CA VAL A 280 9.27 14.31 11.61
C VAL A 280 10.29 14.40 12.75
N ALA A 281 11.37 15.14 12.56
CA ALA A 281 12.37 15.40 13.60
C ALA A 281 11.74 16.11 14.81
N ILE A 282 10.94 17.16 14.58
CA ILE A 282 10.18 17.86 15.63
C ILE A 282 9.28 16.87 16.38
N SER A 283 8.60 15.97 15.68
CA SER A 283 7.69 15.00 16.30
C SER A 283 8.41 13.95 17.14
N LYS A 284 9.55 13.45 16.66
CA LYS A 284 10.38 12.48 17.39
C LYS A 284 10.98 13.08 18.66
N ALA A 285 11.44 14.33 18.59
CA ALA A 285 12.00 15.05 19.73
C ALA A 285 10.93 15.65 20.65
N LYS A 286 9.64 15.60 20.27
CA LYS A 286 8.53 16.30 20.94
C LYS A 286 8.82 17.81 21.13
N ALA A 287 9.47 18.42 20.14
CA ALA A 287 10.04 19.78 20.24
C ALA A 287 9.02 20.90 19.97
N TRP A 288 7.87 20.86 20.65
CA TRP A 288 6.75 21.81 20.48
C TRP A 288 6.34 22.51 21.77
N ASP A 289 7.25 22.58 22.75
CA ASP A 289 7.05 23.37 23.96
C ASP A 289 6.76 24.83 23.60
N GLY A 290 5.73 25.39 24.21
CA GLY A 290 5.25 26.75 23.92
C GLY A 290 4.51 26.92 22.57
N ALA A 291 4.39 25.87 21.76
CA ALA A 291 3.70 25.95 20.47
C ALA A 291 2.19 26.23 20.64
N SER A 292 1.69 27.12 19.81
CA SER A 292 0.26 27.42 19.70
C SER A 292 -0.54 26.23 19.15
N PRO A 293 -1.88 26.18 19.38
CA PRO A 293 -2.73 25.14 18.80
C PRO A 293 -2.61 25.02 17.27
N LEU A 294 -2.42 26.15 16.58
CA LEU A 294 -2.22 26.20 15.13
C LEU A 294 -0.89 25.53 14.74
N GLU A 295 0.21 25.89 15.38
CA GLU A 295 1.54 25.33 15.11
C GLU A 295 1.55 23.82 15.32
N LEU A 296 1.05 23.34 16.46
CA LEU A 296 0.97 21.92 16.77
C LEU A 296 0.11 21.16 15.74
N SER A 297 -1.03 21.75 15.34
CA SER A 297 -1.89 21.17 14.30
C SER A 297 -1.20 21.13 12.93
N MET A 298 -0.35 22.11 12.60
CA MET A 298 0.40 22.10 11.35
C MET A 298 1.52 21.06 11.36
N VAL A 299 2.20 20.84 12.50
CA VAL A 299 3.15 19.73 12.67
C VAL A 299 2.45 18.40 12.42
N GLY A 300 1.27 18.19 13.02
CA GLY A 300 0.47 17.00 12.78
C GLY A 300 0.04 16.84 11.31
N TYR A 301 -0.51 17.89 10.71
CA TYR A 301 -0.97 17.84 9.31
C TYR A 301 0.18 17.51 8.33
N PHE A 302 1.34 18.16 8.45
CA PHE A 302 2.46 17.88 7.55
C PHE A 302 3.12 16.53 7.83
N ASN A 303 3.09 16.02 9.06
CA ASN A 303 3.46 14.63 9.34
C ASN A 303 2.57 13.65 8.56
N LEU A 304 1.25 13.87 8.53
CA LEU A 304 0.34 13.06 7.71
C LEU A 304 0.67 13.18 6.21
N VAL A 305 1.00 14.39 5.72
CA VAL A 305 1.42 14.61 4.32
C VAL A 305 2.69 13.82 3.99
N ILE A 306 3.68 13.83 4.89
CA ILE A 306 4.91 13.05 4.78
C ILE A 306 4.61 11.54 4.81
N ILE A 307 3.71 11.08 5.69
CA ILE A 307 3.29 9.66 5.74
C ILE A 307 2.62 9.24 4.41
N TRP A 308 1.83 10.11 3.80
CA TRP A 308 1.25 9.82 2.48
C TRP A 308 2.34 9.77 1.39
N MET A 309 3.27 10.73 1.37
CA MET A 309 4.35 10.75 0.37
C MET A 309 5.35 9.60 0.52
N LYS A 310 5.71 9.22 1.76
CA LYS A 310 6.68 8.15 2.01
C LYS A 310 6.20 6.79 1.52
N LEU A 311 4.88 6.56 1.46
CA LEU A 311 4.29 5.34 0.90
C LEU A 311 4.03 5.48 -0.60
N LEU A 312 3.59 6.66 -1.04
CA LEU A 312 3.36 6.96 -2.45
C LEU A 312 4.62 6.72 -3.30
N ILE A 313 5.76 7.25 -2.87
CA ILE A 313 6.99 7.25 -3.69
C ILE A 313 7.49 5.82 -3.97
N PRO A 314 7.72 4.95 -2.98
CA PRO A 314 8.10 3.56 -3.24
C PRO A 314 7.08 2.83 -4.10
N TRP A 315 5.78 2.94 -3.81
CA TRP A 315 4.76 2.25 -4.61
C TRP A 315 4.75 2.71 -6.07
N ARG A 316 4.94 4.01 -6.33
CA ARG A 316 5.09 4.54 -7.69
C ARG A 316 6.39 4.10 -8.35
N PHE A 317 7.47 3.99 -7.61
CA PHE A 317 8.76 3.51 -8.12
C PHE A 317 8.65 2.07 -8.62
N PHE A 318 8.17 1.14 -7.79
CA PHE A 318 8.00 -0.26 -8.17
C PHE A 318 6.90 -0.45 -9.23
N ARG A 319 5.84 0.38 -9.20
CA ARG A 319 4.88 0.45 -10.31
C ARG A 319 5.54 0.87 -11.61
N LEU A 320 6.35 1.92 -11.63
CA LEU A 320 7.07 2.36 -12.83
C LEU A 320 7.97 1.25 -13.37
N TRP A 321 8.65 0.53 -12.48
CA TRP A 321 9.45 -0.64 -12.87
C TRP A 321 8.59 -1.69 -13.59
N SER A 322 7.46 -2.10 -13.01
CA SER A 322 6.55 -3.06 -13.65
C SER A 322 6.00 -2.55 -14.99
N LEU A 323 5.63 -1.27 -15.07
CA LEU A 323 5.12 -0.67 -16.31
C LEU A 323 6.18 -0.62 -17.41
N ALA A 324 7.40 -0.24 -17.06
CA ALA A 324 8.54 -0.24 -18.00
C ALA A 324 8.87 -1.66 -18.45
N ASP A 325 8.64 -2.67 -17.59
CA ASP A 325 8.76 -4.07 -17.95
C ASP A 325 7.57 -4.60 -18.75
N GLY A 326 6.50 -3.85 -18.99
CA GLY A 326 5.40 -4.32 -19.83
C GLY A 326 4.18 -4.86 -19.09
N ILE A 327 4.21 -4.92 -17.75
CA ILE A 327 3.10 -5.42 -16.93
C ILE A 327 2.35 -4.26 -16.29
N TRP A 328 1.10 -4.10 -16.70
CA TRP A 328 0.17 -3.13 -16.15
C TRP A 328 -0.29 -3.54 -14.76
N VAL A 329 -0.13 -2.60 -13.82
CA VAL A 329 -0.68 -2.71 -12.47
C VAL A 329 -1.39 -1.42 -12.07
N GLU A 330 -2.32 -1.55 -11.13
CA GLU A 330 -3.12 -0.43 -10.62
C GLU A 330 -2.28 0.54 -9.77
N GLU A 331 -2.69 1.82 -9.76
CA GLU A 331 -2.10 2.83 -8.87
C GLU A 331 -2.63 2.64 -7.44
N ASN A 332 -1.71 2.65 -6.46
CA ASN A 332 -2.06 2.41 -5.05
C ASN A 332 -2.61 3.63 -4.35
N MET A 333 -2.17 4.82 -4.74
CA MET A 333 -2.64 6.10 -4.20
C MET A 333 -3.34 6.90 -5.29
N VAL A 334 -4.65 6.75 -5.37
CA VAL A 334 -5.45 7.39 -6.44
C VAL A 334 -5.71 8.87 -6.14
N ARG A 335 -5.70 9.23 -4.85
CA ARG A 335 -6.02 10.59 -4.37
C ARG A 335 -4.99 11.04 -3.34
N CYS A 336 -4.78 12.36 -3.30
CA CYS A 336 -4.06 12.99 -2.19
C CYS A 336 -4.85 12.82 -0.90
N MET A 337 -4.17 12.60 0.23
CA MET A 337 -4.83 12.51 1.53
C MET A 337 -5.73 13.71 1.84
N SER A 338 -5.35 14.91 1.38
CA SER A 338 -6.13 16.14 1.57
C SER A 338 -7.29 16.31 0.58
N ASN A 339 -7.50 15.35 -0.31
CA ASN A 339 -8.64 15.27 -1.23
C ASN A 339 -9.50 14.04 -0.93
N ASN A 340 -9.78 13.81 0.36
CA ASN A 340 -10.66 12.76 0.85
C ASN A 340 -11.53 13.30 2.00
N PHE A 341 -12.84 13.26 1.81
CA PHE A 341 -13.84 13.70 2.80
C PHE A 341 -14.62 12.54 3.44
N SER A 342 -14.40 11.31 2.95
CA SER A 342 -15.08 10.09 3.36
C SER A 342 -14.03 9.06 3.71
N ALA A 343 -14.17 8.43 4.89
CA ALA A 343 -13.23 7.42 5.35
C ALA A 343 -13.38 6.13 4.52
N GLN A 344 -14.60 5.77 4.11
CA GLN A 344 -14.81 4.65 3.18
C GLN A 344 -14.11 4.86 1.83
N ARG A 345 -14.21 6.07 1.27
CA ARG A 345 -13.56 6.45 0.01
C ARG A 345 -12.04 6.51 0.16
N PHE A 346 -11.56 6.98 1.31
CA PHE A 346 -10.15 6.95 1.67
C PHE A 346 -9.60 5.52 1.59
N TRP A 347 -10.23 4.53 2.26
CA TRP A 347 -9.75 3.13 2.23
C TRP A 347 -9.83 2.46 0.86
N LYS A 348 -10.73 2.91 -0.03
CA LYS A 348 -10.80 2.42 -1.42
C LYS A 348 -9.71 3.03 -2.32
N SER A 349 -9.20 4.21 -1.95
CA SER A 349 -8.23 4.97 -2.75
C SER A 349 -6.80 4.91 -2.19
N TRP A 350 -6.64 4.49 -0.93
CA TRP A 350 -5.38 4.21 -0.24
C TRP A 350 -5.03 2.73 -0.37
N HIS A 351 -3.79 2.44 -0.76
CA HIS A 351 -3.30 1.08 -1.03
C HIS A 351 -4.30 0.24 -1.86
N ARG A 352 -4.81 0.86 -2.93
CA ARG A 352 -5.96 0.36 -3.71
C ARG A 352 -5.81 -1.07 -4.21
N SER A 353 -4.62 -1.51 -4.62
CA SER A 353 -4.42 -2.89 -5.06
C SER A 353 -4.67 -3.89 -3.93
N PHE A 354 -4.24 -3.56 -2.71
CA PHE A 354 -4.47 -4.38 -1.53
C PHE A 354 -5.94 -4.39 -1.13
N ASN A 355 -6.61 -3.24 -1.17
CA ASN A 355 -8.05 -3.18 -0.92
C ASN A 355 -8.83 -4.06 -1.92
N ARG A 356 -8.47 -4.04 -3.20
CA ARG A 356 -9.09 -4.93 -4.20
C ARG A 356 -8.78 -6.39 -3.95
N TRP A 357 -7.55 -6.69 -3.52
CA TRP A 357 -7.13 -8.03 -3.14
C TRP A 357 -7.94 -8.56 -1.94
N THR A 358 -8.05 -7.81 -0.85
CA THR A 358 -8.84 -8.21 0.32
C THR A 358 -10.32 -8.34 0.00
N ILE A 359 -10.85 -7.49 -0.88
CA ILE A 359 -12.22 -7.63 -1.39
C ILE A 359 -12.40 -8.97 -2.09
N ARG A 360 -11.50 -9.34 -3.01
CA ARG A 360 -11.57 -10.56 -3.81
C ARG A 360 -11.38 -11.83 -2.99
N TYR A 361 -10.37 -11.88 -2.14
CA TYR A 361 -9.93 -13.13 -1.49
C TYR A 361 -10.45 -13.32 -0.06
N ILE A 362 -10.99 -12.27 0.58
CA ILE A 362 -11.55 -12.34 1.94
C ILE A 362 -13.02 -11.91 1.94
N TYR A 363 -13.31 -10.66 1.59
CA TYR A 363 -14.65 -10.08 1.76
C TYR A 363 -15.73 -10.81 0.95
N ILE A 364 -15.51 -11.03 -0.36
CA ILE A 364 -16.48 -11.71 -1.23
C ILE A 364 -16.71 -13.17 -0.78
N PRO A 365 -15.66 -13.98 -0.53
CA PRO A 365 -15.83 -15.34 0.00
C PRO A 365 -16.58 -15.44 1.33
N LEU A 366 -16.47 -14.45 2.21
CA LEU A 366 -17.20 -14.39 3.49
C LEU A 366 -18.67 -13.95 3.34
N GLY A 367 -19.16 -13.77 2.11
CA GLY A 367 -20.54 -13.38 1.80
C GLY A 367 -20.74 -11.87 1.63
N GLY A 368 -19.65 -11.10 1.60
CA GLY A 368 -19.62 -9.69 1.22
C GLY A 368 -20.65 -8.84 1.97
N SER A 369 -21.47 -8.11 1.22
CA SER A 369 -22.41 -7.14 1.79
C SER A 369 -23.52 -7.78 2.63
N LYS A 370 -23.78 -9.09 2.48
CA LYS A 370 -24.76 -9.81 3.31
C LYS A 370 -24.28 -9.92 4.76
N TYR A 371 -22.99 -10.16 4.96
CA TYR A 371 -22.35 -10.26 6.28
C TYR A 371 -21.35 -9.11 6.47
N PHE A 372 -21.76 -7.89 6.13
CA PHE A 372 -20.87 -6.72 6.05
C PHE A 372 -20.07 -6.49 7.34
N ALA A 373 -20.72 -6.49 8.51
CA ALA A 373 -20.04 -6.23 9.78
C ALA A 373 -18.97 -7.29 10.05
N PHE A 374 -19.34 -8.57 10.02
CA PHE A 374 -18.41 -9.69 10.21
C PHE A 374 -17.24 -9.65 9.22
N SER A 375 -17.55 -9.47 7.92
CA SER A 375 -16.52 -9.40 6.87
C SER A 375 -15.58 -8.22 7.05
N MET A 376 -16.08 -7.07 7.52
CA MET A 376 -15.26 -5.89 7.84
C MET A 376 -14.27 -6.18 8.97
N TRP A 377 -14.74 -6.78 10.08
CA TRP A 377 -13.88 -7.15 11.20
C TRP A 377 -12.78 -8.14 10.80
N VAL A 378 -13.11 -9.17 10.01
CA VAL A 378 -12.12 -10.13 9.52
C VAL A 378 -11.12 -9.48 8.58
N VAL A 379 -11.57 -8.63 7.65
CA VAL A 379 -10.68 -7.90 6.73
C VAL A 379 -9.70 -7.01 7.50
N PHE A 380 -10.16 -6.18 8.43
CA PHE A 380 -9.27 -5.29 9.18
C PHE A 380 -8.36 -6.04 10.15
N THR A 381 -8.81 -7.17 10.71
CA THR A 381 -7.94 -8.05 11.51
C THR A 381 -6.83 -8.62 10.65
N PHE A 382 -7.14 -9.11 9.44
CA PHE A 382 -6.12 -9.57 8.51
C PHE A 382 -5.17 -8.45 8.07
N VAL A 383 -5.69 -7.26 7.78
CA VAL A 383 -4.86 -6.09 7.44
C VAL A 383 -3.87 -5.77 8.56
N ALA A 384 -4.31 -5.80 9.81
CA ALA A 384 -3.43 -5.61 10.96
C ALA A 384 -2.35 -6.70 11.01
N LEU A 385 -2.75 -7.98 11.04
CA LEU A 385 -1.84 -9.13 11.11
C LEU A 385 -0.83 -9.19 9.95
N TRP A 386 -1.22 -8.74 8.75
CA TRP A 386 -0.35 -8.70 7.59
C TRP A 386 0.70 -7.58 7.66
N HIS A 387 0.36 -6.47 8.33
CA HIS A 387 1.30 -5.36 8.51
C HIS A 387 2.30 -5.64 9.64
N ASP A 388 1.80 -6.12 10.77
CA ASP A 388 2.61 -6.46 11.95
C ASP A 388 1.77 -7.31 12.92
N ILE A 389 2.43 -8.17 13.69
CA ILE A 389 1.80 -9.02 14.70
C ILE A 389 1.69 -8.26 16.05
N GLU A 390 2.26 -7.06 16.16
CA GLU A 390 2.09 -6.21 17.34
C GLU A 390 0.61 -5.91 17.66
N LEU A 391 0.23 -6.12 18.93
CA LEU A 391 -1.13 -5.87 19.45
C LEU A 391 -1.61 -4.42 19.22
N LYS A 392 -0.69 -3.47 19.10
CA LYS A 392 -1.00 -2.06 18.84
C LYS A 392 -1.68 -1.85 17.49
N LEU A 393 -1.21 -2.54 16.46
CA LEU A 393 -1.78 -2.44 15.11
C LEU A 393 -3.13 -3.15 15.02
N LEU A 394 -3.31 -4.23 15.78
CA LEU A 394 -4.61 -4.89 15.92
C LEU A 394 -5.64 -3.96 16.60
N ALA A 395 -5.26 -3.35 17.73
CA ALA A 395 -6.12 -2.39 18.43
C ALA A 395 -6.48 -1.20 17.53
N TRP A 396 -5.51 -0.69 16.76
CA TRP A 396 -5.74 0.37 15.79
C TRP A 396 -6.70 -0.08 14.68
N GLY A 397 -6.53 -1.27 14.10
CA GLY A 397 -7.40 -1.80 13.05
C GLY A 397 -8.87 -1.92 13.50
N TRP A 398 -9.08 -2.34 14.74
CA TRP A 398 -10.41 -2.41 15.34
C TRP A 398 -10.99 -1.04 15.65
N LEU A 399 -10.16 -0.08 16.07
CA LEU A 399 -10.59 1.30 16.26
C LEU A 399 -11.05 1.93 14.94
N ILE A 400 -10.36 1.64 13.82
CA ILE A 400 -10.80 2.06 12.48
C ILE A 400 -12.16 1.46 12.13
N CYS A 401 -12.41 0.18 12.41
CA CYS A 401 -13.74 -0.43 12.23
C CYS A 401 -14.83 0.37 12.94
N LEU A 402 -14.58 0.80 14.18
CA LEU A 402 -15.52 1.63 14.95
C LEU A 402 -15.68 3.03 14.35
N PHE A 403 -14.59 3.66 13.89
CA PHE A 403 -14.62 4.99 13.28
C PHE A 403 -15.33 5.03 11.91
N LEU A 404 -15.43 3.90 11.20
CA LEU A 404 -16.23 3.81 9.98
C LEU A 404 -17.74 3.73 10.25
N LEU A 405 -18.17 3.25 11.42
CA LEU A 405 -19.59 3.04 11.72
C LEU A 405 -20.41 4.34 11.68
N PRO A 406 -19.99 5.47 12.28
CA PRO A 406 -20.74 6.73 12.19
C PRO A 406 -21.01 7.15 10.75
N GLU A 407 -20.01 7.08 9.87
CA GLU A 407 -20.17 7.40 8.44
C GLU A 407 -21.16 6.45 7.77
N ILE A 408 -21.05 5.14 8.01
CA ILE A 408 -21.93 4.13 7.43
C ILE A 408 -23.38 4.34 7.89
N ILE A 409 -23.59 4.55 9.19
CA ILE A 409 -24.91 4.76 9.79
C ILE A 409 -25.51 6.07 9.26
N ALA A 410 -24.75 7.17 9.26
CA ALA A 410 -25.21 8.45 8.74
C ALA A 410 -25.56 8.37 7.25
N THR A 411 -24.76 7.68 6.44
CA THR A 411 -25.04 7.51 5.00
C THR A 411 -26.31 6.68 4.75
N ARG A 412 -26.63 5.72 5.63
CA ARG A 412 -27.87 4.93 5.55
C ARG A 412 -29.09 5.73 6.02
N LEU A 413 -28.97 6.47 7.12
CA LEU A 413 -30.06 7.28 7.67
C LEU A 413 -30.38 8.50 6.79
N PHE A 414 -29.35 9.19 6.31
CA PHE A 414 -29.42 10.39 5.47
C PHE A 414 -29.08 10.07 4.01
N SER A 415 -29.77 9.07 3.45
CA SER A 415 -29.51 8.63 2.08
C SER A 415 -29.89 9.71 1.04
N GLU A 416 -29.08 9.82 -0.01
CA GLU A 416 -29.31 10.70 -1.16
C GLU A 416 -30.70 10.45 -1.78
N LYS A 417 -31.15 9.19 -1.81
CA LYS A 417 -32.47 8.80 -2.33
C LYS A 417 -33.64 9.47 -1.60
N LYS A 418 -33.50 9.76 -0.30
CA LYS A 418 -34.57 10.33 0.54
C LYS A 418 -34.48 11.86 0.69
N TYR A 419 -33.26 12.39 0.69
CA TYR A 419 -33.01 13.79 1.04
C TYR A 419 -32.26 14.58 -0.04
N GLY A 420 -31.86 13.95 -1.15
CA GLY A 420 -31.01 14.54 -2.20
C GLY A 420 -31.58 15.81 -2.83
N ASP A 421 -32.90 15.89 -2.98
CA ASP A 421 -33.58 17.07 -3.56
C ASP A 421 -33.65 18.27 -2.60
N LYS A 422 -33.23 18.11 -1.34
CA LYS A 422 -33.26 19.18 -0.35
C LYS A 422 -32.02 20.07 -0.48
N PRO A 423 -32.17 21.41 -0.55
CA PRO A 423 -31.03 22.31 -0.74
C PRO A 423 -30.02 22.27 0.42
N TYR A 424 -30.48 21.93 1.64
CA TYR A 424 -29.63 21.79 2.82
C TYR A 424 -28.84 20.47 2.85
N TYR A 425 -29.20 19.47 2.03
CA TYR A 425 -28.59 18.13 2.09
C TYR A 425 -27.08 18.18 1.89
N ARG A 426 -26.63 18.94 0.89
CA ARG A 426 -25.21 19.15 0.61
C ARG A 426 -24.46 19.76 1.79
N PHE A 427 -25.07 20.70 2.52
CA PHE A 427 -24.45 21.35 3.67
C PHE A 427 -24.36 20.39 4.86
N VAL A 428 -25.40 19.60 5.12
CA VAL A 428 -25.40 18.55 6.16
C VAL A 428 -24.34 17.49 5.86
N CYS A 429 -24.25 17.02 4.62
CA CYS A 429 -23.17 16.11 4.18
C CYS A 429 -21.80 16.77 4.36
N GLY A 430 -21.69 18.07 4.11
CA GLY A 430 -20.47 18.85 4.33
C GLY A 430 -20.02 18.83 5.79
N LEU A 431 -20.93 19.04 6.74
CA LEU A 431 -20.64 18.98 8.17
C LEU A 431 -20.21 17.57 8.61
N GLY A 432 -20.91 16.53 8.15
CA GLY A 432 -20.53 15.14 8.40
C GLY A 432 -19.14 14.79 7.83
N ALA A 433 -18.82 15.31 6.65
CA ALA A 433 -17.50 15.17 6.04
C ALA A 433 -16.38 15.87 6.83
N VAL A 434 -16.63 17.07 7.38
CA VAL A 434 -15.66 17.73 8.26
C VAL A 434 -15.40 16.89 9.51
N ALA A 435 -16.45 16.38 10.15
CA ALA A 435 -16.32 15.48 11.29
C ALA A 435 -15.49 14.22 10.96
N ASN A 436 -15.72 13.62 9.79
CA ASN A 436 -14.93 12.48 9.31
C ASN A 436 -13.46 12.84 9.07
N ILE A 437 -13.16 13.99 8.47
CA ILE A 437 -11.77 14.45 8.25
C ILE A 437 -11.06 14.61 9.59
N LEU A 438 -11.68 15.30 10.55
CA LEU A 438 -11.10 15.51 11.88
C LEU A 438 -10.88 14.18 12.61
N MET A 439 -11.86 13.28 12.57
CA MET A 439 -11.75 11.94 13.16
C MET A 439 -10.59 11.14 12.54
N MET A 440 -10.48 11.12 11.20
CA MET A 440 -9.40 10.43 10.50
C MET A 440 -8.03 11.05 10.78
N MET A 441 -7.95 12.38 10.91
CA MET A 441 -6.71 13.05 11.32
C MET A 441 -6.30 12.62 12.73
N ILE A 442 -7.21 12.69 13.71
CA ILE A 442 -6.93 12.29 15.10
C ILE A 442 -6.49 10.82 15.15
N ALA A 443 -7.23 9.90 14.52
CA ALA A 443 -6.93 8.48 14.51
C ALA A 443 -5.52 8.17 13.98
N ASN A 444 -5.12 8.82 12.88
CA ASN A 444 -3.81 8.58 12.28
C ASN A 444 -2.67 9.30 13.01
N LEU A 445 -2.94 10.44 13.66
CA LEU A 445 -1.95 11.12 14.51
C LEU A 445 -1.62 10.29 15.75
N VAL A 446 -2.63 9.67 16.38
CA VAL A 446 -2.41 8.73 17.50
C VAL A 446 -1.59 7.52 17.04
N GLY A 447 -1.93 6.93 15.89
CA GLY A 447 -1.30 5.69 15.42
C GLY A 447 0.12 5.85 14.89
N PHE A 448 0.44 6.97 14.22
CA PHE A 448 1.64 7.05 13.37
C PHE A 448 2.50 8.30 13.53
N ALA A 449 2.12 9.29 14.34
CA ALA A 449 2.87 10.56 14.44
C ALA A 449 3.20 10.98 15.88
N VAL A 450 2.17 11.31 16.68
CA VAL A 450 2.34 12.02 17.96
C VAL A 450 2.04 11.13 19.18
N GLY A 451 1.38 9.99 18.95
CA GLY A 451 0.97 9.07 20.02
C GLY A 451 -0.21 9.58 20.84
N VAL A 452 -0.62 8.80 21.85
CA VAL A 452 -1.76 9.13 22.71
C VAL A 452 -1.49 10.39 23.53
N ASP A 453 -0.29 10.51 24.11
CA ASP A 453 0.05 11.63 24.99
C ASP A 453 0.08 12.95 24.22
N GLY A 454 0.69 12.96 23.03
CA GLY A 454 0.75 14.17 22.21
C GLY A 454 -0.62 14.58 21.66
N VAL A 455 -1.48 13.63 21.31
CA VAL A 455 -2.87 13.95 20.93
C VAL A 455 -3.67 14.44 22.12
N LYS A 456 -3.48 13.88 23.31
CA LYS A 456 -4.12 14.37 24.55
C LYS A 456 -3.72 15.82 24.81
N GLU A 457 -2.42 16.14 24.73
CA GLU A 457 -1.92 17.52 24.88
C GLU A 457 -2.54 18.46 23.84
N MET A 458 -2.60 18.02 22.57
CA MET A 458 -3.20 18.80 21.48
C MET A 458 -4.69 19.06 21.73
N LEU A 459 -5.45 18.05 22.14
CA LEU A 459 -6.88 18.18 22.46
C LEU A 459 -7.10 19.07 23.67
N THR A 460 -6.31 18.94 24.74
CA THR A 460 -6.40 19.80 25.92
C THR A 460 -6.12 21.26 25.55
N LYS A 461 -5.13 21.54 24.70
CA LYS A 461 -4.87 22.91 24.22
C LYS A 461 -5.98 23.46 23.33
N ILE A 462 -6.57 22.62 22.46
CA ILE A 462 -7.67 23.01 21.55
C ILE A 462 -8.96 23.29 22.32
N PHE A 463 -9.37 22.42 23.24
CA PHE A 463 -10.65 22.56 23.95
C PHE A 463 -10.55 23.34 25.26
N GLY A 464 -9.36 23.44 25.85
CA GLY A 464 -9.14 24.08 27.15
C GLY A 464 -8.78 25.57 27.08
N THR A 465 -8.61 26.15 25.90
CA THR A 465 -8.22 27.56 25.74
C THR A 465 -9.16 28.31 24.77
N ALA A 466 -9.39 29.60 25.02
CA ALA A 466 -10.20 30.43 24.12
C ALA A 466 -9.58 30.52 22.70
N ASN A 467 -8.25 30.60 22.62
CA ASN A 467 -7.51 30.56 21.37
C ASN A 467 -7.68 29.22 20.64
N GLY A 468 -7.69 28.11 21.39
CA GLY A 468 -7.95 26.78 20.86
C GLY A 468 -9.36 26.63 20.28
N LEU A 469 -10.37 27.18 20.94
CA LEU A 469 -11.75 27.14 20.45
C LEU A 469 -11.94 28.00 19.19
N SER A 470 -11.36 29.21 19.17
CA SER A 470 -11.35 30.08 17.99
C SER A 470 -10.65 29.39 16.81
N PHE A 471 -9.52 28.72 17.07
CA PHE A 471 -8.83 27.89 16.09
C PHE A 471 -9.71 26.75 15.58
N LEU A 472 -10.41 26.01 16.46
CA LEU A 472 -11.29 24.91 16.06
C LEU A 472 -12.43 25.38 15.14
N ILE A 473 -13.06 26.52 15.46
CA ILE A 473 -14.11 27.12 14.63
C ILE A 473 -13.53 27.48 13.25
N SER A 474 -12.37 28.14 13.23
CA SER A 474 -11.69 28.57 12.01
C SER A 474 -11.33 27.37 11.11
N VAL A 475 -10.76 26.32 11.71
CA VAL A 475 -10.43 25.07 11.01
C VAL A 475 -11.68 24.39 10.46
N THR A 476 -12.75 24.34 11.25
CA THR A 476 -14.02 23.73 10.83
C THR A 476 -14.59 24.45 9.60
N ILE A 477 -14.56 25.79 9.58
CA ILE A 477 -14.99 26.60 8.44
C ILE A 477 -14.09 26.34 7.21
N CYS A 478 -12.77 26.35 7.39
CA CYS A 478 -11.82 26.09 6.30
C CYS A 478 -12.00 24.69 5.70
N LEU A 479 -12.14 23.67 6.56
CA LEU A 479 -12.39 22.29 6.12
C LEU A 479 -13.75 22.18 5.43
N PHE A 480 -14.77 22.87 5.92
CA PHE A 480 -16.09 22.89 5.29
C PHE A 480 -16.01 23.44 3.85
N ILE A 481 -15.32 24.57 3.65
CA ILE A 481 -15.10 25.14 2.32
C ILE A 481 -14.33 24.15 1.44
N ALA A 482 -13.27 23.53 1.96
CA ALA A 482 -12.50 22.53 1.23
C ALA A 482 -13.37 21.33 0.82
N VAL A 483 -14.25 20.85 1.71
CA VAL A 483 -15.20 19.78 1.43
C VAL A 483 -16.19 20.17 0.32
N GLN A 484 -16.70 21.41 0.32
CA GLN A 484 -17.57 21.87 -0.76
C GLN A 484 -16.86 21.87 -2.11
N ILE A 485 -15.57 22.24 -2.15
CA ILE A 485 -14.74 22.12 -3.35
C ILE A 485 -14.57 20.65 -3.74
N MET A 486 -14.28 19.76 -2.78
CA MET A 486 -14.13 18.32 -3.07
C MET A 486 -15.41 17.72 -3.64
N PHE A 487 -16.59 18.11 -3.15
CA PHE A 487 -17.87 17.68 -3.72
C PHE A 487 -18.01 18.12 -5.18
N GLU A 488 -17.64 19.36 -5.51
CA GLU A 488 -17.68 19.83 -6.90
C GLU A 488 -16.66 19.10 -7.79
N ILE A 489 -15.48 18.78 -7.26
CA ILE A 489 -14.51 17.94 -7.96
C ILE A 489 -15.13 16.57 -8.29
N ARG A 490 -15.87 15.94 -7.36
CA ARG A 490 -16.52 14.64 -7.62
C ARG A 490 -17.62 14.74 -8.67
N GLU A 491 -18.44 15.78 -8.64
CA GLU A 491 -19.44 16.02 -9.69
C GLU A 491 -18.78 16.29 -11.05
N SER A 492 -17.68 17.04 -11.07
CA SER A 492 -16.91 17.30 -12.28
C SER A 492 -16.27 16.03 -12.87
N GLU A 493 -15.75 15.13 -12.02
CA GLU A 493 -15.26 13.81 -12.43
C GLU A 493 -16.39 12.95 -13.01
N LYS A 494 -17.58 12.99 -12.39
CA LYS A 494 -18.78 12.29 -12.86
C LYS A 494 -19.24 12.81 -14.22
N ARG A 495 -19.29 14.13 -14.43
CA ARG A 495 -19.62 14.75 -15.72
C ARG A 495 -18.62 14.39 -16.84
N ARG A 496 -17.35 14.19 -16.50
CA ARG A 496 -16.29 13.76 -17.42
C ARG A 496 -16.26 12.25 -17.66
N GLY A 497 -17.09 11.47 -16.95
CA GLY A 497 -17.06 10.01 -17.02
C GLY A 497 -15.81 9.38 -16.38
N ASP A 498 -15.02 10.12 -15.59
CA ASP A 498 -13.82 9.58 -14.93
C ASP A 498 -14.25 8.61 -13.82
N PRO A 499 -13.97 7.30 -13.92
CA PRO A 499 -14.41 6.31 -12.94
C PRO A 499 -13.93 6.59 -11.51
N LYS A 500 -12.95 7.48 -11.33
CA LYS A 500 -12.54 8.00 -10.03
C LYS A 500 -13.69 8.61 -9.25
N TRP A 501 -14.74 9.17 -9.85
CA TRP A 501 -15.85 9.76 -9.07
C TRP A 501 -16.51 8.76 -8.09
N LYS A 502 -16.46 7.46 -8.41
CA LYS A 502 -16.94 6.34 -7.58
C LYS A 502 -15.99 5.97 -6.44
N MET A 503 -14.75 6.44 -6.51
CA MET A 503 -13.69 6.31 -5.52
C MET A 503 -13.61 7.60 -4.71
#